data_AF-G7TIF4-F1
#
_entry.id   AF-G7TIF4-F1
#
_cell.length_a   1.000
_cell.length_b   1.000
_cell.length_c   1.000
_cell.angle_alpha   90.00
_cell.angle_beta   90.00
_cell.angle_gamma   90.00
#
_symmetry.space_group_name_H-M   'P 1'
#
loop_
_entity.id
_entity.type
_entity.pdbx_description
1 polymer ?
#
loop_
_entity_poly.entity_id
_entity_poly.type
_entity_poly.pdbx_seq_one_letter_code
_entity_poly.pdbx_strand_id
1 'polypeptide(L)'
;MRVDCTFGDGFCRQHYVVIIDLRDNAGGDPAMVAYLASYLFDARVRLNDIYTRKSNSIAHCCATPGLPGRAFGGRKPLYLLTSPQTFSAAGDFAYALQKTGRAAAVGQASGGGAPPSRGFKVSAHFVAVVPYAKSVSAITHANWEGTGVLPDVAVPAPQALDTAYRLGIERLIATSANADEVARLRAFAATAPDLLLRACCP
;
A
#
# COMPACT_ATOMS: atom_id res chain seq x y z
N MET A 1 -3.70 -9.62 -2.10
CA MET A 1 -2.45 -8.94 -1.70
C MET A 1 -1.32 -9.95 -1.79
N ARG A 2 -0.27 -9.64 -2.57
CA ARG A 2 0.99 -10.41 -2.56
C ARG A 2 2.08 -9.53 -1.97
N VAL A 3 3.04 -10.12 -1.26
CA VAL A 3 4.16 -9.38 -0.68
C VAL A 3 5.43 -9.98 -1.23
N ASP A 4 6.24 -9.15 -1.87
CA ASP A 4 7.55 -9.51 -2.35
C ASP A 4 8.63 -8.87 -1.48
N CYS A 5 9.62 -9.67 -1.12
CA CYS A 5 10.70 -9.29 -0.21
C CYS A 5 12.03 -9.71 -0.87
N THR A 6 12.79 -8.76 -1.41
CA THR A 6 14.03 -9.06 -2.14
C THR A 6 15.30 -8.55 -1.47
N PHE A 7 16.40 -9.20 -1.88
CA PHE A 7 17.80 -8.97 -1.51
C PHE A 7 18.11 -9.40 -0.07
N GLY A 8 19.03 -10.36 0.06
CA GLY A 8 19.36 -11.02 1.32
C GLY A 8 20.25 -12.22 1.04
N ASP A 9 21.56 -11.99 1.03
CA ASP A 9 22.57 -13.02 0.83
C ASP A 9 22.55 -13.94 2.07
N GLY A 10 22.16 -15.21 1.89
CA GLY A 10 22.34 -16.30 2.86
C GLY A 10 21.87 -16.00 4.29
N PHE A 11 20.64 -16.43 4.61
CA PHE A 11 19.97 -16.34 5.91
C PHE A 11 19.03 -15.12 6.05
N CYS A 12 17.73 -15.38 5.88
CA CYS A 12 16.58 -14.49 6.07
C CYS A 12 16.60 -13.69 7.39
N ARG A 13 17.40 -12.63 7.50
CA ARG A 13 17.43 -11.80 8.71
C ARG A 13 17.10 -10.33 8.47
N GLN A 14 17.30 -9.77 7.27
CA GLN A 14 16.92 -8.38 6.99
C GLN A 14 16.49 -8.20 5.53
N HIS A 15 15.18 -8.16 5.26
CA HIS A 15 14.70 -7.64 3.97
C HIS A 15 15.07 -6.16 3.87
N TYR A 16 15.63 -5.75 2.73
CA TYR A 16 16.06 -4.37 2.48
C TYR A 16 14.93 -3.52 1.90
N VAL A 17 14.08 -4.12 1.05
CA VAL A 17 12.91 -3.49 0.42
C VAL A 17 11.74 -4.45 0.50
N VAL A 18 10.53 -3.90 0.63
CA VAL A 18 9.28 -4.66 0.47
C VAL A 18 8.44 -4.02 -0.63
N ILE A 19 7.84 -4.87 -1.46
CA ILE A 19 6.85 -4.49 -2.46
C ILE A 19 5.54 -5.18 -2.09
N ILE A 20 4.47 -4.40 -1.91
CA ILE A 20 3.12 -4.92 -1.64
C ILE A 20 2.27 -4.76 -2.88
N ASP A 21 1.84 -5.88 -3.45
CA ASP A 21 0.99 -5.91 -4.63
C ASP A 21 -0.49 -5.85 -4.26
N LEU A 22 -1.13 -4.72 -4.61
CA LEU A 22 -2.55 -4.45 -4.43
C LEU A 22 -3.31 -4.42 -5.77
N ARG A 23 -2.67 -4.75 -6.90
CA ARG A 23 -3.26 -4.63 -8.25
C ARG A 23 -4.50 -5.49 -8.45
N ASP A 24 -4.64 -6.60 -7.75
CA ASP A 24 -5.85 -7.44 -7.81
C ASP A 24 -6.61 -7.45 -6.48
N ASN A 25 -6.40 -6.42 -5.65
CA ASN A 25 -6.99 -6.35 -4.31
C ASN A 25 -8.20 -5.41 -4.26
N ALA A 26 -9.40 -5.98 -4.31
CA ALA A 26 -10.66 -5.24 -4.25
C ALA A 26 -11.06 -4.75 -2.84
N GLY A 27 -10.27 -5.04 -1.81
CA GLY A 27 -10.50 -4.55 -0.44
C GLY A 27 -10.51 -5.62 0.63
N GLY A 28 -11.35 -5.43 1.63
CA GLY A 28 -11.40 -6.26 2.83
C GLY A 28 -11.91 -5.49 4.03
N ASP A 29 -11.47 -5.91 5.22
CA ASP A 29 -11.88 -5.29 6.47
C ASP A 29 -11.00 -4.07 6.83
N PRO A 30 -11.58 -2.92 7.20
CA PRO A 30 -10.81 -1.74 7.64
C PRO A 30 -9.92 -1.99 8.87
N ALA A 31 -10.26 -2.93 9.76
CA ALA A 31 -9.40 -3.31 10.87
C ALA A 31 -8.07 -3.92 10.39
N MET A 32 -8.08 -4.62 9.25
CA MET A 32 -6.86 -5.18 8.66
C MET A 32 -5.92 -4.10 8.12
N VAL A 33 -6.43 -2.92 7.76
CA VAL A 33 -5.60 -1.78 7.34
C VAL A 33 -4.68 -1.35 8.48
N ALA A 34 -5.26 -1.10 9.65
CA ALA A 34 -4.50 -0.71 10.84
C ALA A 34 -3.56 -1.82 11.32
N TYR A 35 -4.01 -3.07 11.28
CA TYR A 35 -3.21 -4.23 11.67
C TYR A 35 -1.97 -4.40 10.78
N LEU A 36 -2.14 -4.42 9.45
CA LEU A 36 -1.02 -4.56 8.52
C LEU A 36 -0.06 -3.38 8.59
N ALA A 37 -0.59 -2.15 8.68
CA ALA A 37 0.21 -0.95 8.81
C ALA A 37 1.08 -0.96 10.07
N SER A 38 0.65 -1.62 11.15
CA SER A 38 1.40 -1.70 12.41
C SER A 38 2.76 -2.39 12.30
N TYR A 39 2.98 -3.24 11.28
CA TYR A 39 4.29 -3.83 10.99
C TYR A 39 5.25 -2.89 10.25
N LEU A 40 4.73 -1.75 9.78
CA LEU A 40 5.40 -0.82 8.88
C LEU A 40 5.77 0.50 9.56
N PHE A 41 5.52 0.68 10.85
CA PHE A 41 5.91 1.90 11.58
C PHE A 41 6.69 1.57 12.84
N ASP A 42 7.61 2.46 13.23
CA ASP A 42 8.39 2.35 14.47
C ASP A 42 7.66 2.99 15.68
N ALA A 43 6.60 3.76 15.42
CA ALA A 43 5.81 4.46 16.43
C ALA A 43 4.32 4.39 16.08
N ARG A 44 3.45 4.71 17.04
CA ARG A 44 2.01 4.80 16.79
C ARG A 44 1.72 5.95 15.81
N VAL A 45 0.97 5.67 14.75
CA VAL A 45 0.59 6.65 13.72
C VAL A 45 -0.92 6.61 13.50
N ARG A 46 -1.58 7.76 13.54
CA ARG A 46 -2.99 7.90 13.13
C ARG A 46 -3.04 7.97 11.61
N LEU A 47 -3.62 6.93 11.00
CA LEU A 47 -3.69 6.77 9.56
C LEU A 47 -4.88 7.57 9.00
N ASN A 48 -6.07 7.11 9.36
CA ASN A 48 -7.35 7.65 8.92
C ASN A 48 -8.33 7.64 10.09
N ASP A 49 -9.44 8.31 9.89
CA ASP A 49 -10.60 8.30 10.75
C ASP A 49 -11.80 7.78 10.00
N ILE A 50 -12.69 7.07 10.69
CA ILE A 50 -13.99 6.69 10.16
C ILE A 50 -15.04 7.55 10.84
N TYR A 51 -15.64 8.47 10.09
CA TYR A 51 -16.78 9.25 10.53
C TYR A 51 -18.08 8.49 10.25
N THR A 52 -18.86 8.19 11.28
CA THR A 52 -20.17 7.54 11.15
C THR A 52 -21.30 8.54 11.31
N ARG A 53 -22.12 8.69 10.26
CA ARG A 53 -23.14 9.75 10.18
C ARG A 53 -24.24 9.62 11.22
N LYS A 54 -24.70 8.40 11.50
CA LYS A 54 -25.86 8.15 12.38
C LYS A 54 -25.56 8.47 13.85
N SER A 55 -24.40 8.03 14.35
CA SER A 55 -23.96 8.25 15.73
C SER A 55 -23.20 9.57 15.92
N ASN A 56 -22.87 10.26 14.82
CA ASN A 56 -21.98 11.42 14.82
C ASN A 56 -20.64 11.14 15.52
N SER A 57 -20.13 9.92 15.37
CA SER A 57 -18.91 9.45 16.05
C SER A 57 -17.74 9.34 15.08
N ILE A 58 -16.53 9.51 15.61
CA ILE A 58 -15.27 9.36 14.89
C ILE A 58 -14.50 8.20 15.52
N ALA A 59 -14.15 7.19 14.73
CA ALA A 59 -13.23 6.13 15.13
C ALA A 59 -11.85 6.42 14.55
N HIS A 60 -10.83 6.47 15.40
CA HIS A 60 -9.44 6.72 14.97
C HIS A 60 -8.74 5.40 14.59
N CYS A 61 -8.38 5.26 13.32
CA CYS A 61 -7.62 4.11 12.84
C CYS A 61 -6.12 4.40 12.99
N CYS A 62 -5.46 3.71 13.92
CA CYS A 62 -4.03 3.88 14.20
C CYS A 62 -3.24 2.61 13.90
N ALA A 63 -2.11 2.75 13.20
CA ALA A 63 -1.04 1.76 13.25
C ALA A 63 -0.38 1.83 14.64
N THR A 64 -0.21 0.68 15.29
CA THR A 64 0.40 0.58 16.63
C THR A 64 1.44 -0.53 16.63
N PRO A 65 2.75 -0.20 16.73
CA PRO A 65 3.81 -1.21 16.71
C PRO A 65 3.75 -2.13 17.94
N GLY A 66 4.48 -3.24 17.89
CA GLY A 66 4.55 -4.23 18.98
C GLY A 66 3.63 -5.44 18.82
N LEU A 67 3.11 -5.67 17.61
CA LEU A 67 2.37 -6.89 17.30
C LEU A 67 3.28 -8.14 17.30
N PRO A 68 2.74 -9.35 17.53
CA PRO A 68 3.52 -10.58 17.45
C PRO A 68 4.23 -10.75 16.10
N GLY A 69 5.46 -11.26 16.14
CA GLY A 69 6.30 -11.45 14.96
C GLY A 69 7.30 -10.31 14.74
N ARG A 70 7.98 -10.33 13.59
CA ARG A 70 9.01 -9.34 13.25
C ARG A 70 8.38 -8.19 12.46
N ALA A 71 8.54 -6.96 12.97
CA ALA A 71 8.19 -5.75 12.22
C ALA A 71 9.18 -5.51 11.08
N PHE A 72 8.69 -5.01 9.96
CA PHE A 72 9.55 -4.50 8.88
C PHE A 72 10.21 -3.18 9.29
N GLY A 73 9.53 -2.41 10.14
CA GLY A 73 9.98 -1.13 10.68
C GLY A 73 9.64 0.05 9.78
N GLY A 74 9.87 1.26 10.29
CA GLY A 74 9.44 2.51 9.67
C GLY A 74 10.39 3.12 8.64
N ARG A 75 11.60 2.58 8.47
CA ARG A 75 12.69 3.25 7.72
C ARG A 75 13.01 2.65 6.37
N LYS A 76 12.77 1.34 6.23
CA LYS A 76 13.16 0.59 5.04
C LYS A 76 12.24 0.93 3.86
N PRO A 77 12.76 1.02 2.62
CA PRO A 77 11.94 1.33 1.44
C PRO A 77 10.76 0.37 1.28
N LEU A 78 9.61 0.94 0.91
CA LEU A 78 8.35 0.24 0.73
C LEU A 78 7.63 0.82 -0.48
N TYR A 79 7.18 -0.07 -1.38
CA TYR A 79 6.43 0.29 -2.56
C TYR A 79 5.08 -0.45 -2.58
N LEU A 80 4.04 0.22 -3.06
CA LEU A 80 2.71 -0.34 -3.21
C LEU A 80 2.36 -0.37 -4.69
N LEU A 81 1.97 -1.53 -5.21
CA LEU A 81 1.52 -1.64 -6.60
C LEU A 81 0.01 -1.43 -6.68
N THR A 82 -0.43 -0.45 -7.46
CA THR A 82 -1.86 -0.11 -7.59
C THR A 82 -2.36 -0.24 -9.03
N SER A 83 -3.65 -0.52 -9.15
CA SER A 83 -4.39 -0.61 -10.41
C SER A 83 -5.82 -0.08 -10.23
N PRO A 84 -6.61 0.08 -11.31
CA PRO A 84 -8.04 0.41 -11.19
C PRO A 84 -8.85 -0.61 -10.36
N GLN A 85 -8.38 -1.85 -10.21
CA GLN A 85 -9.01 -2.88 -9.38
C GLN A 85 -8.66 -2.76 -7.89
N THR A 86 -7.62 -1.99 -7.53
CA THR A 86 -7.33 -1.65 -6.14
C THR A 86 -8.47 -0.83 -5.56
N PHE A 87 -9.16 -1.36 -4.54
CA PHE A 87 -10.44 -0.79 -4.10
C PHE A 87 -10.69 -0.93 -2.58
N SER A 88 -11.64 -0.17 -2.04
CA SER A 88 -12.07 -0.22 -0.64
C SER A 88 -10.88 -0.19 0.36
N ALA A 89 -10.81 -1.12 1.32
CA ALA A 89 -9.74 -1.19 2.31
C ALA A 89 -8.31 -1.27 1.71
N ALA A 90 -8.15 -1.76 0.47
CA ALA A 90 -6.85 -1.74 -0.20
C ALA A 90 -6.48 -0.31 -0.65
N GLY A 91 -7.48 0.45 -1.11
CA GLY A 91 -7.34 1.89 -1.36
C GLY A 91 -7.05 2.67 -0.08
N ASP A 92 -7.72 2.33 1.02
CA ASP A 92 -7.49 2.93 2.34
C ASP A 92 -6.04 2.72 2.81
N PHE A 93 -5.55 1.49 2.73
CA PHE A 93 -4.18 1.13 3.05
C PHE A 93 -3.15 1.86 2.16
N ALA A 94 -3.39 1.90 0.85
CA ALA A 94 -2.51 2.61 -0.08
C ALA A 94 -2.48 4.12 0.18
N TYR A 95 -3.65 4.72 0.40
CA TYR A 95 -3.76 6.15 0.69
C TYR A 95 -3.07 6.50 2.02
N ALA A 96 -3.32 5.72 3.07
CA ALA A 96 -2.73 5.92 4.39
C ALA A 96 -1.19 5.92 4.34
N LEU A 97 -0.61 4.88 3.75
CA LEU A 97 0.83 4.73 3.66
C LEU A 97 1.48 5.76 2.73
N GLN A 98 0.80 6.14 1.64
CA GLN A 98 1.29 7.19 0.76
C GLN A 98 1.29 8.54 1.47
N LYS A 99 0.15 8.95 2.07
CA LYS A 99 0.03 10.28 2.68
C LYS A 99 0.87 10.44 3.95
N THR A 100 1.17 9.36 4.66
CA THR A 100 2.15 9.36 5.76
C THR A 100 3.60 9.44 5.28
N GLY A 101 3.86 9.34 3.96
CA GLY A 101 5.20 9.25 3.40
C GLY A 101 5.88 7.90 3.68
N ARG A 102 5.13 6.90 4.15
CA ARG A 102 5.69 5.59 4.49
C ARG A 102 5.97 4.74 3.26
N ALA A 103 5.16 4.84 2.21
CA ALA A 103 5.33 4.08 0.98
C ALA A 103 5.11 4.95 -0.25
N ALA A 104 5.72 4.57 -1.38
CA ALA A 104 5.39 5.14 -2.68
C ALA A 104 4.46 4.19 -3.44
N ALA A 105 3.39 4.72 -4.01
CA ALA A 105 2.48 4.00 -4.90
C ALA A 105 3.01 4.01 -6.35
N VAL A 106 3.03 2.84 -6.98
CA VAL A 106 3.54 2.62 -8.34
C VAL A 106 2.48 1.90 -9.15
N GLY A 107 2.18 2.38 -10.36
CA GLY A 107 1.18 1.77 -11.22
C GLY A 107 0.13 2.78 -11.67
N GLN A 108 -1.15 2.43 -11.54
CA GLN A 108 -2.26 3.25 -11.99
C GLN A 108 -3.11 3.75 -10.82
N ALA A 109 -3.96 4.74 -11.09
CA ALA A 109 -4.94 5.24 -10.12
C ALA A 109 -5.86 4.11 -9.64
N SER A 110 -6.11 4.07 -8.34
CA SER A 110 -7.03 3.08 -7.75
C SER A 110 -8.48 3.34 -8.13
N GLY A 111 -9.37 2.36 -7.94
CA GLY A 111 -10.78 2.46 -8.33
C GLY A 111 -11.60 3.47 -7.50
N GLY A 112 -11.02 4.06 -6.45
CA GLY A 112 -11.60 5.24 -5.80
C GLY A 112 -12.96 5.03 -5.13
N GLY A 113 -13.28 3.83 -4.63
CA GLY A 113 -14.61 3.61 -4.05
C GLY A 113 -14.70 2.61 -2.89
N ALA A 114 -15.95 2.50 -2.44
CA ALA A 114 -16.51 1.85 -1.25
C ALA A 114 -16.39 2.61 0.08
N PRO A 115 -17.03 3.79 0.20
CA PRO A 115 -17.46 4.23 1.52
C PRO A 115 -18.31 3.15 2.18
N PRO A 116 -18.19 2.89 3.49
CA PRO A 116 -19.02 1.93 4.19
C PRO A 116 -20.50 2.23 3.94
N SER A 117 -21.15 1.29 3.26
CA SER A 117 -22.51 1.43 2.75
C SER A 117 -23.38 0.29 3.26
N ARG A 118 -24.66 0.58 3.49
CA ARG A 118 -25.62 -0.41 3.97
C ARG A 118 -26.89 -0.34 3.15
N GLY A 119 -27.45 -1.51 2.84
CA GLY A 119 -28.78 -1.62 2.24
C GLY A 119 -29.86 -1.37 3.29
N PHE A 120 -30.79 -0.47 2.98
CA PHE A 120 -32.00 -0.20 3.73
C PHE A 120 -33.20 -0.62 2.90
N LYS A 121 -34.01 -1.54 3.42
CA LYS A 121 -35.24 -1.97 2.75
C LYS A 121 -36.22 -0.80 2.73
N VAL A 122 -36.67 -0.41 1.54
CA VAL A 122 -37.65 0.66 1.33
C VAL A 122 -39.05 0.07 1.15
N SER A 123 -39.17 -1.04 0.42
CA SER A 123 -40.41 -1.80 0.26
C SER A 123 -40.14 -3.28 -0.05
N ALA A 124 -41.15 -4.03 -0.47
CA ALA A 124 -40.99 -5.43 -0.88
C ALA A 124 -40.01 -5.63 -2.06
N HIS A 125 -39.88 -4.63 -2.94
CA HIS A 125 -39.11 -4.74 -4.18
C HIS A 125 -37.96 -3.74 -4.30
N PHE A 126 -37.73 -2.89 -3.30
CA PHE A 126 -36.71 -1.84 -3.36
C PHE A 126 -35.82 -1.81 -2.11
N VAL A 127 -34.52 -1.67 -2.34
CA VAL A 127 -33.48 -1.44 -1.32
C VAL A 127 -32.68 -0.20 -1.71
N ALA A 128 -32.54 0.75 -0.80
CA ALA A 128 -31.64 1.88 -0.95
C ALA A 128 -30.27 1.53 -0.36
N VAL A 129 -29.20 1.63 -1.15
CA VAL A 129 -27.83 1.51 -0.64
C VAL A 129 -27.36 2.90 -0.23
N VAL A 130 -27.20 3.11 1.08
CA VAL A 130 -26.86 4.42 1.63
C VAL A 130 -25.45 4.36 2.24
N PRO A 131 -24.52 5.22 1.82
CA PRO A 131 -23.25 5.39 2.51
C PRO A 131 -23.52 5.98 3.90
N TYR A 132 -23.13 5.27 4.95
CA TYR A 132 -23.41 5.68 6.34
C TYR A 132 -22.16 6.13 7.09
N ALA A 133 -20.98 5.84 6.55
CA ALA A 133 -19.71 6.33 7.06
C ALA A 133 -18.79 6.72 5.91
N LYS A 134 -17.75 7.49 6.23
CA LYS A 134 -16.67 7.85 5.30
C LYS A 134 -15.33 7.77 6.00
N SER A 135 -14.31 7.37 5.24
CA SER A 135 -12.92 7.51 5.68
C SER A 135 -12.46 8.94 5.47
N VAL A 136 -11.69 9.48 6.41
CA VAL A 136 -11.09 10.82 6.36
C VAL A 136 -9.65 10.68 6.82
N SER A 137 -8.69 11.10 6.00
CA SER A 137 -7.29 11.04 6.38
C SER A 137 -6.94 12.05 7.46
N ALA A 138 -6.15 11.61 8.44
CA ALA A 138 -5.65 12.47 9.50
C ALA A 138 -4.64 13.54 9.02
N ILE A 139 -4.12 13.39 7.79
CA ILE A 139 -3.09 14.25 7.20
C ILE A 139 -3.73 15.23 6.21
N THR A 140 -4.49 14.71 5.24
CA THR A 140 -5.07 15.54 4.17
C THR A 140 -6.43 16.12 4.52
N HIS A 141 -7.09 15.61 5.57
CA HIS A 141 -8.49 15.90 5.89
C HIS A 141 -9.49 15.60 4.75
N ALA A 142 -9.05 14.87 3.73
CA ALA A 142 -9.80 14.39 2.58
C ALA A 142 -9.72 12.85 2.49
N ASN A 143 -10.17 12.28 1.37
CA ASN A 143 -10.07 10.85 1.10
C ASN A 143 -9.82 10.58 -0.40
N TRP A 144 -9.69 9.30 -0.77
CA TRP A 144 -9.46 8.84 -2.14
C TRP A 144 -10.77 8.49 -2.88
N GLU A 145 -11.92 8.75 -2.28
CA GLU A 145 -13.21 8.41 -2.88
C GLU A 145 -13.47 9.32 -4.11
N GLY A 146 -13.92 8.73 -5.22
CA GLY A 146 -14.17 9.39 -6.50
C GLY A 146 -12.94 9.61 -7.37
N THR A 147 -11.74 9.76 -6.79
CA THR A 147 -10.49 10.03 -7.52
C THR A 147 -9.54 8.84 -7.58
N GLY A 148 -9.63 7.95 -6.59
CA GLY A 148 -8.64 6.90 -6.39
C GLY A 148 -7.37 7.41 -5.71
N VAL A 149 -6.52 6.45 -5.34
CA VAL A 149 -5.15 6.74 -4.91
C VAL A 149 -4.35 6.97 -6.18
N LEU A 150 -3.96 8.21 -6.43
CA LEU A 150 -3.07 8.54 -7.54
C LEU A 150 -1.66 8.01 -7.25
N PRO A 151 -1.01 7.32 -8.20
CA PRO A 151 0.32 6.77 -7.99
C PRO A 151 1.37 7.89 -7.91
N ASP A 152 2.41 7.70 -7.10
CA ASP A 152 3.59 8.57 -7.09
C ASP A 152 4.43 8.36 -8.36
N VAL A 153 4.41 7.14 -8.90
CA VAL A 153 5.03 6.77 -10.18
C VAL A 153 4.01 6.11 -11.08
N ALA A 154 3.51 6.86 -12.06
CA ALA A 154 2.48 6.41 -12.98
C ALA A 154 3.06 5.52 -14.09
N VAL A 155 2.66 4.25 -14.13
CA VAL A 155 3.01 3.27 -15.17
C VAL A 155 1.83 2.31 -15.39
N PRO A 156 1.70 1.63 -16.54
CA PRO A 156 0.71 0.57 -16.71
C PRO A 156 0.84 -0.50 -15.61
N ALA A 157 -0.29 -1.02 -15.08
CA ALA A 157 -0.27 -2.00 -13.99
C ALA A 157 0.64 -3.22 -14.24
N PRO A 158 0.77 -3.77 -15.47
CA PRO A 158 1.73 -4.85 -15.75
C PRO A 158 3.20 -4.48 -15.49
N GLN A 159 3.57 -3.20 -15.69
CA GLN A 159 4.95 -2.70 -15.53
C GLN A 159 5.26 -2.23 -14.10
N ALA A 160 4.26 -2.20 -13.21
CA ALA A 160 4.40 -1.65 -11.87
C ALA A 160 5.42 -2.41 -11.01
N LEU A 161 5.46 -3.74 -11.11
CA LEU A 161 6.37 -4.58 -10.34
C LEU A 161 7.82 -4.30 -10.72
N ASP A 162 8.14 -4.36 -12.00
CA ASP A 162 9.50 -4.16 -12.49
C ASP A 162 9.98 -2.73 -12.21
N THR A 163 9.06 -1.75 -12.33
CA THR A 163 9.32 -0.36 -11.95
C THR A 163 9.65 -0.23 -10.45
N ALA A 164 8.86 -0.86 -9.58
CA ALA A 164 9.09 -0.84 -8.13
C ALA A 164 10.42 -1.53 -7.75
N TYR A 165 10.78 -2.62 -8.43
CA TYR A 165 12.09 -3.26 -8.25
C TYR A 165 13.24 -2.33 -8.58
N ARG A 166 13.19 -1.69 -9.75
CA ARG A 166 14.22 -0.73 -10.17
C ARG A 166 14.35 0.41 -9.15
N LEU A 167 13.23 1.01 -8.74
CA LEU A 167 13.21 2.07 -7.73
C LEU A 167 13.78 1.59 -6.39
N GLY A 168 13.47 0.37 -5.98
CA GLY A 168 14.02 -0.24 -4.77
C GLY A 168 15.54 -0.36 -4.82
N ILE A 169 16.09 -0.90 -5.90
CA ILE A 169 17.55 -1.04 -6.09
C ILE A 169 18.22 0.33 -6.10
N GLU A 170 17.69 1.29 -6.86
CA GLU A 170 18.20 2.67 -6.91
C GLU A 170 18.20 3.31 -5.51
N ARG A 171 17.14 3.10 -4.73
CA ARG A 171 17.03 3.62 -3.36
C ARG A 171 18.06 2.97 -2.43
N LEU A 172 18.30 1.67 -2.54
CA LEU A 172 19.33 0.99 -1.75
C LEU A 172 20.73 1.49 -2.10
N ILE A 173 21.05 1.63 -3.39
CA ILE A 173 22.32 2.19 -3.85
C ILE A 173 22.52 3.61 -3.30
N ALA A 174 21.48 4.44 -3.33
CA ALA A 174 21.55 5.83 -2.87
C ALA A 174 21.67 5.98 -1.35
N THR A 175 21.28 4.97 -0.58
CA THR A 175 21.20 5.04 0.89
C THR A 175 22.21 4.16 1.62
N SER A 176 22.85 3.20 0.93
CA SER A 176 23.88 2.38 1.53
C SER A 176 25.18 3.16 1.73
N ALA A 177 25.75 3.05 2.93
CA ALA A 177 27.08 3.54 3.25
C ALA A 177 28.19 2.52 2.93
N ASN A 178 27.83 1.31 2.49
CA ASN A 178 28.77 0.23 2.21
C ASN A 178 29.09 0.15 0.71
N ALA A 179 30.33 0.46 0.35
CA ALA A 179 30.78 0.46 -1.05
C ALA A 179 30.67 -0.91 -1.72
N ASP A 180 30.90 -2.00 -0.99
CA ASP A 180 30.80 -3.37 -1.52
C ASP A 180 29.35 -3.75 -1.82
N GLU A 181 28.43 -3.35 -0.93
CA GLU A 181 26.98 -3.55 -1.13
C GLU A 181 26.50 -2.75 -2.36
N VAL A 182 26.92 -1.50 -2.49
CA VAL A 182 26.62 -0.67 -3.67
C VAL A 182 27.16 -1.31 -4.95
N ALA A 183 28.39 -1.83 -4.94
CA ALA A 183 28.97 -2.52 -6.09
C ALA A 183 28.17 -3.76 -6.49
N ARG A 184 27.75 -4.58 -5.51
CA ARG A 184 26.89 -5.76 -5.75
C ARG A 184 25.54 -5.39 -6.34
N LEU A 185 24.88 -4.38 -5.77
CA LEU A 185 23.57 -3.90 -6.26
C LEU A 185 23.66 -3.35 -7.69
N ARG A 186 24.73 -2.62 -8.02
CA ARG A 186 24.97 -2.14 -9.39
C ARG A 186 25.24 -3.28 -10.37
N ALA A 187 26.05 -4.27 -9.97
CA ALA A 187 26.30 -5.45 -10.79
C ALA A 187 25.00 -6.24 -11.03
N PHE A 188 24.18 -6.42 -10.00
CA PHE A 188 22.87 -7.06 -10.12
C PHE A 188 21.94 -6.28 -11.05
N ALA A 189 21.85 -4.96 -10.91
CA ALA A 189 21.05 -4.13 -11.80
C ALA A 189 21.49 -4.24 -13.28
N ALA A 190 22.79 -4.40 -13.53
CA ALA A 190 23.35 -4.55 -14.87
C ALA A 190 23.13 -5.94 -15.49
N THR A 191 23.03 -7.00 -14.67
CA THR A 191 22.77 -8.39 -15.13
C THR A 191 21.29 -8.75 -15.20
N ALA A 192 20.42 -7.84 -14.74
CA ALA A 192 18.97 -8.01 -14.72
C ALA A 192 18.21 -7.16 -15.76
N PRO A 193 18.67 -7.01 -17.04
CA PRO A 193 17.86 -6.30 -18.03
C PRO A 193 16.54 -7.04 -18.33
N ASP A 194 16.50 -8.36 -18.12
CA ASP A 194 15.33 -9.23 -18.38
C ASP A 194 14.38 -9.41 -17.18
N LEU A 195 14.72 -8.92 -15.98
CA LEU A 195 13.73 -8.81 -14.88
C LEU A 195 12.67 -7.72 -15.17
N LEU A 196 12.87 -6.94 -16.25
CA LEU A 196 11.96 -5.96 -16.82
C LEU A 196 11.20 -6.48 -18.07
N LEU A 197 11.42 -7.73 -18.50
CA LEU A 197 10.92 -8.25 -19.77
C LEU A 197 10.37 -9.69 -19.75
N ARG A 198 10.37 -10.39 -18.60
CA ARG A 198 9.81 -11.75 -18.52
C ARG A 198 8.70 -11.89 -17.48
N ALA A 199 7.54 -11.35 -17.84
CA ALA A 199 6.24 -11.86 -17.41
C ALA A 199 5.23 -11.98 -18.57
N CYS A 200 5.71 -12.17 -19.81
CA CYS A 200 4.87 -12.41 -20.98
C CYS A 200 5.23 -13.72 -21.71
N CYS A 201 4.42 -14.75 -21.39
CA CYS A 201 3.96 -15.88 -22.22
C CYS A 201 4.83 -17.13 -22.48
N PRO A 202 4.21 -18.33 -22.65
CA PRO A 202 2.81 -18.69 -22.40
C PRO A 202 2.56 -19.37 -21.05
#